data_AF-A0A3N5UFD2-F1
#
_entry.id   AF-A0A3N5UFD2-F1
#
_cell.length_a   1.000
_cell.length_b   1.000
_cell.length_c   1.000
_cell.angle_alpha   90.00
_cell.angle_beta   90.00
_cell.angle_gamma   90.00
#
_symmetry.space_group_name_H-M   'P 1'
#
loop_
_entity.id
_entity.type
_entity.pdbx_description
1 polymer ?
#
loop_
_entity_poly.entity_id
_entity_poly.type
_entity_poly.pdbx_seq_one_letter_code
_entity_poly.pdbx_strand_id
1 'polypeptide(L)'
;MSTGIGTWDRVAAMGLVSGFRDGLIFASDLFFWNQGAYSCAPKRPCVCDKCFSRSGAFHSHGRYRRWVKTLRAFTLTSVRVWKHRWFCLCCGRTMSAGPPDVLPHIPFCTLVVVLLLWSYLDGGKGTHNAFPEELGHSIGARTLARYLKRAKALSLKTQQVIREVLIEQKEPRPWEECFGSGLSPPESLIVRHPEPSPAAKLWRALAMLLQGSQTLSASPCLLMARARAKAEQRLAPFLI
;
A
#
# COMPACT_ATOMS: atom_id res chain seq x y z
N MET A 1 15.33 -32.62 24.62
CA MET A 1 15.88 -31.92 23.44
C MET A 1 14.79 -31.82 22.38
N SER A 2 14.11 -30.67 22.28
CA SER A 2 13.41 -30.20 21.08
C SER A 2 12.85 -28.81 21.38
N THR A 3 13.74 -27.81 21.45
CA THR A 3 13.34 -26.41 21.47
C THR A 3 12.79 -26.07 20.09
N GLY A 4 11.49 -25.75 20.03
CA GLY A 4 10.79 -25.39 18.82
C GLY A 4 11.45 -24.21 18.14
N ILE A 5 11.86 -24.42 16.89
CA ILE A 5 12.30 -23.38 15.95
C ILE A 5 11.12 -22.45 15.75
N GLY A 6 11.18 -21.29 16.40
CA GLY A 6 10.11 -20.31 16.43
C GLY A 6 9.87 -19.72 15.06
N THR A 7 8.63 -19.30 14.83
CA THR A 7 8.14 -18.54 13.67
C THR A 7 9.04 -17.34 13.28
N TRP A 8 9.89 -16.90 14.20
CA TRP A 8 10.87 -15.83 14.07
C TRP A 8 12.08 -16.16 13.18
N ASP A 9 12.58 -17.41 13.19
CA ASP A 9 13.74 -17.80 12.36
C ASP A 9 13.35 -17.92 10.88
N ARG A 10 12.08 -18.22 10.58
CA ARG A 10 11.54 -18.20 9.21
C ARG A 10 11.36 -16.77 8.68
N VAL A 11 11.01 -15.82 9.55
CA VAL A 11 10.85 -14.39 9.19
C VAL A 11 12.19 -13.77 8.79
N ALA A 12 13.28 -14.13 9.49
CA ALA A 12 14.64 -13.70 9.13
C ALA A 12 15.14 -14.36 7.83
N ALA A 13 14.85 -15.66 7.63
CA ALA A 13 15.26 -16.40 6.43
C ALA A 13 14.58 -15.90 5.14
N MET A 14 13.41 -15.27 5.24
CA MET A 14 12.62 -14.79 4.09
C MET A 14 12.96 -13.35 3.63
N GLY A 15 13.85 -12.63 4.32
CA GLY A 15 14.15 -11.23 4.01
C GLY A 15 12.93 -10.29 4.12
N LEU A 16 11.84 -10.75 4.74
CA LEU A 16 10.59 -10.04 4.92
C LEU A 16 10.55 -9.50 6.35
N VAL A 17 10.67 -8.19 6.49
CA VAL A 17 10.66 -7.50 7.80
C VAL A 17 9.42 -7.91 8.60
N SER A 18 9.63 -8.21 9.89
CA SER A 18 8.64 -8.72 10.88
C SER A 18 7.30 -7.97 10.98
N GLY A 19 7.17 -6.79 10.35
CA GLY A 19 5.95 -5.99 10.27
C GLY A 19 4.97 -6.39 9.16
N PHE A 20 5.37 -7.19 8.16
CA PHE A 20 4.50 -7.61 7.06
C PHE A 20 3.74 -8.92 7.37
N ARG A 21 2.86 -8.91 8.36
CA ARG A 21 2.23 -10.16 8.84
C ARG A 21 1.09 -10.68 7.97
N ASP A 22 0.21 -9.82 7.45
CA ASP A 22 -0.88 -10.23 6.55
C ASP A 22 -1.40 -9.07 5.70
N GLY A 23 -1.77 -9.37 4.46
CA GLY A 23 -2.55 -8.51 3.59
C GLY A 23 -4.02 -8.62 3.94
N LEU A 24 -4.57 -7.56 4.53
CA LEU A 24 -6.00 -7.43 4.82
C LEU A 24 -6.78 -7.26 3.51
N ILE A 25 -6.94 -8.31 2.71
CA ILE A 25 -7.90 -8.32 1.61
C ILE A 25 -9.09 -9.19 1.98
N PHE A 26 -10.26 -8.56 2.04
CA PHE A 26 -11.53 -9.19 2.37
C PHE A 26 -12.08 -10.01 1.18
N ALA A 27 -12.52 -11.24 1.49
CA ALA A 27 -13.01 -12.23 0.51
C ALA A 27 -14.54 -12.46 0.56
N SER A 28 -15.28 -11.76 1.42
CA SER A 28 -16.74 -11.93 1.54
C SER A 28 -17.48 -10.61 1.75
N ASP A 29 -18.78 -10.68 1.47
CA ASP A 29 -19.82 -9.66 1.58
C ASP A 29 -20.32 -9.40 3.03
N LEU A 30 -19.99 -10.29 3.98
CA LEU A 30 -20.54 -10.29 5.33
C LEU A 30 -19.66 -9.61 6.40
N PHE A 31 -18.41 -9.24 6.09
CA PHE A 31 -17.44 -8.79 7.10
C PHE A 31 -17.02 -7.32 6.94
N PHE A 32 -18.01 -6.42 6.80
CA PHE A 32 -17.81 -4.98 6.95
C PHE A 32 -17.52 -4.54 8.40
N TRP A 33 -17.51 -5.48 9.35
CA TRP A 33 -17.33 -5.22 10.78
C TRP A 33 -16.07 -5.92 11.29
N ASN A 34 -14.92 -5.24 11.21
CA ASN A 34 -14.01 -5.02 12.34
C ASN A 34 -12.67 -4.39 11.90
N GLN A 35 -12.18 -3.49 12.76
CA GLN A 35 -10.98 -2.64 12.65
C GLN A 35 -11.12 -1.32 11.87
N GLY A 36 -11.73 -0.34 12.53
CA GLY A 36 -11.44 1.11 12.47
C GLY A 36 -11.49 1.84 11.13
N ALA A 37 -10.65 1.46 10.16
CA ALA A 37 -10.56 2.07 8.83
C ALA A 37 -11.32 1.30 7.73
N TYR A 38 -11.78 0.08 8.01
CA TYR A 38 -12.43 -0.84 7.04
C TYR A 38 -13.93 -1.05 7.30
N SER A 39 -14.58 -0.11 7.98
CA SER A 39 -15.93 -0.23 8.54
C SER A 39 -17.09 0.16 7.60
N CYS A 40 -16.84 0.40 6.30
CA CYS A 40 -17.86 0.98 5.43
C CYS A 40 -18.00 0.29 4.07
N ALA A 41 -19.25 0.12 3.64
CA ALA A 41 -19.60 -0.11 2.24
C ALA A 41 -18.81 0.86 1.33
N PRO A 42 -18.34 0.44 0.13
CA PRO A 42 -17.55 1.28 -0.74
C PRO A 42 -18.26 2.61 -0.98
N LYS A 43 -17.68 3.70 -0.47
CA LYS A 43 -18.33 5.01 -0.45
C LYS A 43 -18.57 5.49 -1.88
N ARG A 44 -19.69 6.21 -2.06
CA ARG A 44 -19.94 6.97 -3.28
C ARG A 44 -18.77 7.95 -3.49
N PRO A 45 -18.17 7.99 -4.68
CA PRO A 45 -17.14 8.97 -5.00
C PRO A 45 -17.66 10.39 -4.78
N CYS A 46 -16.83 11.24 -4.20
CA CYS A 46 -17.11 12.67 -4.06
C CYS A 46 -16.65 13.48 -5.28
N VAL A 47 -15.67 12.98 -6.04
CA VAL A 47 -15.05 13.66 -7.18
C VAL A 47 -14.89 12.68 -8.35
N CYS A 48 -15.13 13.15 -9.58
CA CYS A 48 -14.88 12.36 -10.79
C CYS A 48 -13.39 12.34 -11.13
N ASP A 49 -12.81 11.16 -11.41
CA ASP A 49 -11.40 11.00 -11.80
C ASP A 49 -11.07 11.55 -13.20
N LYS A 50 -12.09 11.80 -14.04
CA LYS A 50 -11.97 12.30 -15.41
C LYS A 50 -12.23 13.79 -15.53
N CYS A 51 -13.40 14.25 -15.11
CA CYS A 51 -13.80 15.65 -15.26
C CYS A 51 -13.65 16.48 -13.98
N PHE A 52 -13.20 15.87 -12.89
CA PHE A 52 -13.06 16.52 -11.58
C PHE A 52 -14.34 17.15 -11.01
N SER A 53 -15.51 16.83 -11.60
CA SER A 53 -16.81 17.28 -11.09
C SER A 53 -17.03 16.79 -9.66
N ARG A 54 -17.50 17.71 -8.83
CA ARG A 54 -17.91 17.49 -7.43
C ARG A 54 -19.42 17.59 -7.24
N SER A 55 -20.20 17.56 -8.32
CA SER A 55 -21.65 17.77 -8.29
C SER A 55 -22.42 16.73 -7.45
N GLY A 56 -21.76 15.67 -6.99
CA GLY A 56 -22.41 14.54 -6.33
C GLY A 56 -23.28 13.71 -7.27
N ALA A 57 -23.34 14.05 -8.57
CA ALA A 57 -24.14 13.39 -9.60
C ALA A 57 -23.50 12.06 -10.03
N PHE A 58 -23.40 11.13 -9.09
CA PHE A 58 -22.93 9.77 -9.29
C PHE A 58 -24.09 8.79 -9.12
N HIS A 59 -24.42 8.08 -10.19
CA HIS A 59 -25.43 7.03 -10.18
C HIS A 59 -24.78 5.67 -9.92
N SER A 60 -25.28 4.91 -8.95
CA SER A 60 -24.83 3.53 -8.74
C SER A 60 -25.44 2.63 -9.81
N HIS A 61 -24.61 1.97 -10.61
CA HIS A 61 -25.09 1.18 -11.76
C HIS A 61 -24.53 -0.25 -11.81
N GLY A 62 -24.19 -0.79 -10.64
CA GLY A 62 -23.91 -2.22 -10.49
C GLY A 62 -22.71 -2.54 -9.60
N ARG A 63 -22.47 -3.84 -9.45
CA ARG A 63 -21.34 -4.40 -8.70
C ARG A 63 -20.63 -5.41 -9.58
N TYR A 64 -19.32 -5.56 -9.39
CA TYR A 64 -18.58 -6.64 -10.01
C TYR A 64 -17.57 -7.23 -9.03
N ARG A 65 -17.21 -8.48 -9.30
CA ARG A 65 -16.17 -9.20 -8.56
C ARG A 65 -14.91 -9.24 -9.40
N ARG A 66 -13.75 -9.18 -8.76
CA ARG A 66 -12.47 -9.46 -9.39
C ARG A 66 -11.56 -10.24 -8.47
N TRP A 67 -10.68 -11.05 -9.05
CA TRP A 67 -9.62 -11.70 -8.30
C TRP A 67 -8.49 -10.70 -8.01
N VAL A 68 -8.00 -10.73 -6.78
CA VAL A 68 -6.83 -9.97 -6.33
C VAL A 68 -5.95 -10.93 -5.52
N LYS A 69 -4.64 -10.90 -5.76
CA LYS A 69 -3.67 -11.65 -4.98
C LYS A 69 -3.27 -10.86 -3.73
N THR A 70 -3.40 -11.48 -2.56
CA THR A 70 -2.98 -10.98 -1.24
C THR A 70 -1.89 -11.85 -0.65
N LEU A 71 -1.25 -11.39 0.42
CA LEU A 71 -0.45 -12.24 1.30
C LEU A 71 -1.32 -12.70 2.47
N ARG A 72 -1.40 -14.01 2.72
CA ARG A 72 -2.04 -14.60 3.91
C ARG A 72 -1.12 -15.66 4.49
N ALA A 73 -0.77 -15.55 5.77
CA ALA A 73 0.20 -16.41 6.43
C ALA A 73 1.48 -16.59 5.57
N PHE A 74 1.98 -15.48 5.03
CA PHE A 74 3.14 -15.43 4.13
C PHE A 74 2.99 -16.17 2.79
N THR A 75 1.79 -16.60 2.42
CA THR A 75 1.52 -17.24 1.13
C THR A 75 0.70 -16.33 0.22
N LEU A 76 1.05 -16.29 -1.06
CA LEU A 76 0.31 -15.51 -2.06
C LEU A 76 -1.02 -16.20 -2.35
N THR A 77 -2.11 -15.62 -1.84
CA THR A 77 -3.45 -16.19 -1.93
C THR A 77 -4.32 -15.35 -2.87
N SER A 78 -5.05 -16.01 -3.76
CA SER A 78 -6.06 -15.35 -4.59
C SER A 78 -7.36 -15.19 -3.81
N VAL A 79 -7.85 -13.96 -3.69
CA VAL A 79 -9.12 -13.64 -3.04
C VAL A 79 -10.04 -12.87 -3.99
N ARG A 80 -11.35 -13.04 -3.79
CA ARG A 80 -12.36 -12.39 -4.61
C ARG A 80 -12.83 -11.11 -3.93
N VAL A 81 -12.59 -9.98 -4.58
CA VAL A 81 -12.95 -8.65 -4.07
C VAL A 81 -14.13 -8.11 -4.83
N TRP A 82 -15.09 -7.57 -4.09
CA TRP A 82 -16.23 -6.85 -4.64
C TRP A 82 -15.93 -5.38 -4.85
N LYS A 83 -16.43 -4.83 -5.95
CA LYS A 83 -16.35 -3.42 -6.29
C LYS A 83 -17.71 -2.88 -6.72
N HIS A 84 -18.03 -1.68 -6.25
CA HIS A 84 -19.21 -0.93 -6.64
C HIS A 84 -18.86 -0.03 -7.82
N ARG A 85 -19.75 0.05 -8.82
CA ARG A 85 -19.60 0.93 -9.97
C ARG A 85 -20.46 2.18 -9.82
N TRP A 86 -19.86 3.31 -10.13
CA TRP A 86 -20.46 4.64 -10.04
C TRP A 86 -20.31 5.32 -11.38
N PHE A 87 -21.42 5.71 -11.99
CA PHE A 87 -21.45 6.43 -13.25
C PHE A 87 -21.52 7.93 -12.98
N CYS A 88 -20.54 8.69 -13.48
CA CYS A 88 -20.54 10.14 -13.40
C CYS A 88 -21.50 10.71 -14.46
N LEU A 89 -22.60 11.30 -14.01
CA LEU A 89 -23.61 11.87 -14.91
C LEU A 89 -23.11 13.10 -15.66
N CYS A 90 -22.05 13.76 -15.19
CA CYS A 90 -21.47 14.94 -15.86
C CYS A 90 -20.65 14.60 -17.11
N CYS A 91 -19.97 13.46 -17.15
CA CYS A 91 -19.04 13.14 -18.24
C CYS A 91 -19.12 11.70 -18.77
N GLY A 92 -20.09 10.93 -18.29
CA GLY A 92 -20.31 9.53 -18.67
C GLY A 92 -19.25 8.55 -18.17
N ARG A 93 -18.34 8.97 -17.27
CA ARG A 93 -17.26 8.12 -16.78
C ARG A 93 -17.76 7.12 -15.73
N THR A 94 -17.50 5.83 -15.94
CA THR A 94 -17.69 4.80 -14.90
C THR A 94 -16.45 4.71 -14.02
N MET A 95 -16.66 4.84 -12.70
CA MET A 95 -15.64 4.69 -11.67
C MET A 95 -15.95 3.47 -10.80
N SER A 96 -14.93 2.87 -10.21
CA SER A 96 -15.09 1.71 -9.34
C SER A 96 -14.61 2.02 -7.93
N ALA A 97 -15.51 1.97 -6.95
CA ALA A 97 -15.17 2.02 -5.54
C ALA A 97 -14.94 0.60 -5.01
N GLY A 98 -13.88 0.40 -4.24
CA GLY A 98 -13.56 -0.87 -3.59
C GLY A 98 -12.62 -0.63 -2.41
N PRO A 99 -12.11 -1.70 -1.79
CA PRO A 99 -11.21 -1.57 -0.65
C PRO A 99 -9.99 -0.66 -0.95
N PRO A 100 -9.55 0.16 0.00
CA PRO A 100 -8.50 1.17 -0.22
C PRO A 100 -7.14 0.54 -0.58
N ASP A 101 -6.91 -0.70 -0.19
CA ASP A 101 -5.76 -1.56 -0.48
C ASP A 101 -5.81 -2.19 -1.89
N VAL A 102 -6.88 -1.95 -2.65
CA VAL A 102 -7.13 -2.60 -3.95
C VAL A 102 -7.12 -1.57 -5.09
N LEU A 103 -5.96 -1.44 -5.75
CA LEU A 103 -5.73 -0.45 -6.81
C LEU A 103 -6.49 -0.78 -8.12
N PRO A 104 -6.94 0.22 -8.92
CA PRO A 104 -7.56 -0.02 -10.22
C PRO A 104 -6.64 -0.80 -11.17
N HIS A 105 -7.17 -1.81 -11.85
CA HIS A 105 -6.47 -2.63 -12.86
C HIS A 105 -5.17 -3.32 -12.42
N ILE A 106 -4.85 -3.32 -11.12
CA ILE A 106 -3.70 -4.02 -10.56
C ILE A 106 -4.21 -5.31 -9.89
N PRO A 107 -3.66 -6.49 -10.23
CA PRO A 107 -4.13 -7.78 -9.72
C PRO A 107 -3.60 -8.10 -8.31
N PHE A 108 -2.79 -7.23 -7.72
CA PHE A 108 -2.23 -7.37 -6.38
C PHE A 108 -2.80 -6.30 -5.44
N CYS A 109 -2.91 -6.59 -4.13
CA CYS A 109 -3.11 -5.51 -3.17
C CYS A 109 -1.88 -4.62 -3.04
N THR A 110 -2.12 -3.45 -2.46
CA THR A 110 -1.08 -2.50 -2.10
C THR A 110 0.03 -3.14 -1.26
N LEU A 111 -0.28 -4.08 -0.35
CA LEU A 111 0.75 -4.75 0.45
C LEU A 111 1.76 -5.51 -0.43
N VAL A 112 1.27 -6.36 -1.32
CA VAL A 112 2.12 -7.14 -2.21
C VAL A 112 2.92 -6.21 -3.13
N VAL A 113 2.32 -5.12 -3.61
CA VAL A 113 3.05 -4.10 -4.38
C VAL A 113 4.16 -3.46 -3.54
N VAL A 114 3.88 -3.10 -2.29
CA VAL A 114 4.87 -2.52 -1.36
C VAL A 114 6.00 -3.50 -1.10
N LEU A 115 5.70 -4.77 -0.85
CA LEU A 115 6.69 -5.83 -0.65
C LEU A 115 7.65 -5.93 -1.83
N LEU A 116 7.12 -5.99 -3.06
CA LEU A 116 7.93 -6.07 -4.27
C LEU A 116 8.83 -4.85 -4.48
N LEU A 117 8.30 -3.66 -4.20
CA LEU A 117 9.07 -2.43 -4.28
C LEU A 117 10.17 -2.40 -3.20
N TRP A 118 9.84 -2.82 -1.98
CA TRP A 118 10.78 -2.91 -0.87
C TRP A 118 11.92 -3.87 -1.19
N SER A 119 11.63 -5.10 -1.59
CA SER A 119 12.64 -6.12 -1.94
C SER A 119 13.61 -5.64 -3.03
N TYR A 120 13.15 -4.83 -3.99
CA TYR A 120 14.03 -4.23 -5.00
C TYR A 120 14.88 -3.07 -4.47
N LEU A 121 14.26 -2.16 -3.72
CA LEU A 121 14.91 -0.94 -3.25
C LEU A 121 15.93 -1.25 -2.15
N ASP A 122 15.62 -2.21 -1.29
CA ASP A 122 16.42 -2.59 -0.12
C ASP A 122 17.42 -3.71 -0.44
N GLY A 123 17.02 -4.70 -1.24
CA GLY A 123 17.77 -5.96 -1.40
C GLY A 123 19.03 -5.91 -2.26
N GLY A 124 19.47 -4.75 -2.77
CA GLY A 124 20.66 -4.60 -3.63
C GLY A 124 20.60 -5.30 -5.01
N LYS A 125 19.60 -6.16 -5.23
CA LYS A 125 19.43 -6.98 -6.44
C LYS A 125 18.71 -6.24 -7.56
N GLY A 126 19.06 -6.54 -8.81
CA GLY A 126 18.37 -6.04 -10.00
C GLY A 126 16.90 -6.50 -10.07
N THR A 127 16.09 -5.89 -10.94
CA THR A 127 14.63 -6.16 -11.04
C THR A 127 14.27 -7.61 -11.34
N HIS A 128 15.20 -8.40 -11.88
CA HIS A 128 15.00 -9.82 -12.17
C HIS A 128 15.15 -10.72 -10.93
N ASN A 129 15.92 -10.28 -9.94
CA ASN A 129 16.28 -11.08 -8.76
C ASN A 129 15.73 -10.48 -7.45
N ALA A 130 14.87 -9.46 -7.57
CA ALA A 130 14.31 -8.72 -6.44
C ALA A 130 13.03 -9.35 -5.85
N PHE A 131 12.66 -10.54 -6.30
CA PHE A 131 11.43 -11.21 -5.85
C PHE A 131 11.74 -12.14 -4.67
N PRO A 132 10.94 -12.10 -3.59
CA PRO A 132 10.87 -13.23 -2.68
C PRO A 132 10.55 -14.51 -3.47
N GLU A 133 11.16 -15.65 -3.10
CA GLU A 133 11.04 -16.91 -3.85
C GLU A 133 9.57 -17.34 -4.00
N GLU A 134 8.74 -17.05 -3.00
CA GLU A 134 7.30 -17.31 -2.97
C GLU A 134 6.51 -16.44 -3.95
N LEU A 135 7.07 -15.30 -4.39
CA LEU A 135 6.45 -14.37 -5.34
C LEU A 135 7.02 -14.48 -6.76
N GLY A 136 8.22 -15.06 -6.92
CA GLY A 136 8.99 -15.06 -8.16
C GLY A 136 8.27 -15.68 -9.37
N HIS A 137 7.48 -16.74 -9.15
CA HIS A 137 6.75 -17.42 -10.22
C HIS A 137 5.53 -16.64 -10.74
N SER A 138 5.02 -15.67 -9.97
CA SER A 138 3.82 -14.92 -10.31
C SER A 138 4.09 -13.54 -10.95
N ILE A 139 5.33 -13.04 -10.86
CA ILE A 139 5.63 -11.63 -11.12
C ILE A 139 6.94 -11.50 -11.91
N GLY A 140 6.84 -10.98 -13.14
CA GLY A 140 8.01 -10.70 -13.97
C GLY A 140 8.63 -9.33 -13.70
N ALA A 141 9.91 -9.17 -14.04
CA ALA A 141 10.68 -7.93 -13.95
C ALA A 141 9.98 -6.72 -14.61
N ARG A 142 9.27 -6.94 -15.72
CA ARG A 142 8.48 -5.91 -16.42
C ARG A 142 7.36 -5.33 -15.54
N THR A 143 6.69 -6.17 -14.75
CA THR A 143 5.63 -5.74 -13.83
C THR A 143 6.20 -4.90 -12.70
N LEU A 144 7.30 -5.35 -12.10
CA LEU A 144 8.03 -4.61 -11.06
C LEU A 144 8.51 -3.25 -11.59
N ALA A 145 9.10 -3.20 -12.79
CA ALA A 145 9.55 -1.94 -13.40
C ALA A 145 8.39 -0.96 -13.64
N ARG A 146 7.21 -1.46 -14.05
CA ARG A 146 6.00 -0.63 -14.20
C ARG A 146 5.51 -0.06 -12.86
N TYR A 147 5.52 -0.86 -11.80
CA TYR A 147 5.16 -0.39 -10.45
C TYR A 147 6.16 0.62 -9.94
N LEU A 148 7.46 0.35 -10.09
CA LEU A 148 8.52 1.26 -9.70
C LEU A 148 8.40 2.60 -10.42
N LYS A 149 8.18 2.61 -11.74
CA LYS A 149 7.97 3.84 -12.52
C LYS A 149 6.82 4.67 -11.96
N ARG A 150 5.66 4.05 -11.69
CA ARG A 150 4.48 4.72 -11.13
C ARG A 150 4.73 5.25 -9.72
N ALA A 151 5.35 4.44 -8.86
CA ALA A 151 5.62 4.80 -7.47
C ALA A 151 6.65 5.94 -7.37
N LYS A 152 7.70 5.93 -8.19
CA LYS A 152 8.71 7.00 -8.27
C LYS A 152 8.09 8.36 -8.57
N ALA A 153 7.13 8.42 -9.51
CA ALA A 153 6.42 9.64 -9.88
C ALA A 153 5.63 10.27 -8.72
N LEU A 154 5.26 9.47 -7.72
CA LEU A 154 4.47 9.89 -6.56
C LEU A 154 5.26 9.79 -5.24
N SER A 155 6.58 9.61 -5.30
CA SER A 155 7.42 9.26 -4.15
C SER A 155 7.35 10.29 -3.02
N LEU A 156 7.49 11.58 -3.35
CA LEU A 156 7.41 12.67 -2.37
C LEU A 156 6.01 12.76 -1.71
N LYS A 157 4.94 12.72 -2.51
CA LYS A 157 3.56 12.74 -2.00
C LYS A 157 3.29 11.54 -1.10
N THR A 158 3.77 10.37 -1.49
CA THR A 158 3.64 9.13 -0.70
C THR A 158 4.37 9.27 0.63
N GLN A 159 5.62 9.76 0.63
CA GLN A 159 6.40 10.03 1.83
C GLN A 159 5.67 10.98 2.80
N GLN A 160 5.19 12.13 2.31
CA GLN A 160 4.52 13.13 3.14
C GLN A 160 3.23 12.58 3.79
N VAL A 161 2.41 11.88 3.00
CA VAL A 161 1.14 11.35 3.48
C VAL A 161 1.36 10.22 4.50
N ILE A 162 2.35 9.35 4.29
CA ILE A 162 2.72 8.32 5.28
C ILE A 162 3.20 8.98 6.56
N ARG A 163 4.10 9.96 6.48
CA ARG A 163 4.61 10.69 7.64
C ARG A 163 3.47 11.28 8.47
N GLU A 164 2.52 11.94 7.82
CA GLU A 164 1.37 12.51 8.49
C GLU A 164 0.48 11.48 9.20
N VAL A 165 0.21 10.34 8.55
CA VAL A 165 -0.54 9.26 9.21
C VAL A 165 0.18 8.79 10.45
N LEU A 166 1.50 8.63 10.41
CA LEU A 166 2.28 8.21 11.58
C LEU A 166 2.25 9.25 12.70
N ILE A 167 2.30 10.53 12.36
CA ILE A 167 2.22 11.64 13.33
C ILE A 167 0.90 11.62 14.11
N GLU A 168 -0.21 11.30 13.46
CA GLU A 168 -1.56 11.41 14.04
C GLU A 168 -1.98 10.22 14.93
N GLN A 169 -1.19 9.14 15.02
CA GLN A 169 -1.66 7.90 15.67
C GLN A 169 -1.45 7.84 17.19
N LYS A 170 -0.47 8.54 17.75
CA LYS A 170 -0.13 8.41 19.18
C LYS A 170 0.56 9.67 19.72
N GLU A 171 0.19 10.05 20.95
CA GLU A 171 0.91 11.01 21.79
C GLU A 171 1.59 10.26 22.96
N PRO A 172 2.79 10.67 23.43
CA PRO A 172 3.66 11.69 22.85
C PRO A 172 4.14 11.22 21.47
N ARG A 173 4.23 12.16 20.53
CA ARG A 173 4.65 11.97 19.13
C ARG A 173 5.91 11.10 19.02
N PRO A 174 5.79 9.78 18.75
CA PRO A 174 6.93 8.87 18.79
C PRO A 174 7.90 9.10 17.60
N TRP A 175 7.49 9.90 16.62
CA TRP A 175 8.20 10.07 15.35
C TRP A 175 9.43 10.98 15.44
N GLU A 176 9.52 11.86 16.46
CA GLU A 176 10.72 12.66 16.70
C GLU A 176 11.90 11.75 17.10
N GLU A 177 11.61 10.69 17.85
CA GLU A 177 12.60 9.71 18.31
C GLU A 177 12.84 8.59 17.28
N CYS A 178 11.81 8.16 16.53
CA CYS A 178 11.91 7.04 15.59
C CYS A 178 12.86 7.30 14.39
N PHE A 179 13.18 8.56 14.07
CA PHE A 179 13.97 8.92 12.89
C PHE A 179 15.02 10.00 13.18
N GLY A 180 15.59 10.04 14.39
CA GLY A 180 16.44 11.14 14.87
C GLY A 180 17.64 11.52 13.99
N SER A 181 18.18 10.59 13.19
CA SER A 181 19.29 10.85 12.25
C SER A 181 18.86 11.02 10.79
N GLY A 182 17.56 10.98 10.50
CA GLY A 182 17.05 10.78 9.15
C GLY A 182 17.32 9.35 8.64
N LEU A 183 16.50 8.91 7.68
CA LEU A 183 16.66 7.60 7.05
C LEU A 183 17.55 7.72 5.81
N SER A 184 18.72 7.09 5.87
CA SER A 184 19.64 6.97 4.74
C SER A 184 19.35 5.69 3.95
N PRO A 185 19.15 5.77 2.62
CA PRO A 185 18.98 4.57 1.80
C PRO A 185 20.22 3.69 1.81
N PRO A 186 20.10 2.39 1.51
CA PRO A 186 21.24 1.49 1.45
C PRO A 186 22.21 1.94 0.34
N GLU A 187 23.50 1.75 0.57
CA GLU A 187 24.57 2.17 -0.36
C GLU A 187 24.37 1.58 -1.77
N SER A 188 23.94 0.32 -1.83
CA SER A 188 23.60 -0.36 -3.09
C SER A 188 22.47 0.33 -3.87
N LEU A 189 21.55 1.03 -3.21
CA LEU A 189 20.54 1.83 -3.88
C LEU A 189 21.11 3.17 -4.35
N ILE A 190 21.96 3.81 -3.53
CA ILE A 190 22.62 5.08 -3.87
C ILE A 190 23.48 4.92 -5.12
N VAL A 191 24.28 3.84 -5.21
CA VAL A 191 25.11 3.54 -6.38
C VAL A 191 24.25 3.35 -7.65
N ARG A 192 23.09 2.67 -7.53
CA ARG A 192 22.19 2.40 -8.68
C ARG A 192 21.31 3.60 -9.06
N HIS A 193 20.97 4.44 -8.10
CA HIS A 193 20.09 5.61 -8.27
C HIS A 193 20.66 6.79 -7.47
N PRO A 194 21.67 7.51 -8.03
CA PRO A 194 22.35 8.61 -7.34
C PRO A 194 21.39 9.66 -6.80
N GLU A 195 21.65 10.16 -5.59
CA GLU A 195 20.82 11.18 -4.96
C GLU A 195 20.97 12.56 -5.66
N PRO A 196 19.92 13.40 -5.70
CA PRO A 196 18.57 13.16 -5.20
C PRO A 196 17.72 12.29 -6.15
N SER A 197 17.41 11.04 -5.78
CA SER A 197 16.64 10.15 -6.65
C SER A 197 15.20 9.93 -6.15
N PRO A 198 14.21 9.88 -7.06
CA PRO A 198 12.86 9.41 -6.72
C PRO A 198 12.86 7.98 -6.12
N ALA A 199 13.89 7.17 -6.39
CA ALA A 199 14.05 5.85 -5.81
C ALA A 199 14.35 5.93 -4.31
N ALA A 200 15.29 6.80 -3.92
CA ALA A 200 15.65 7.01 -2.53
C ALA A 200 14.50 7.63 -1.72
N LYS A 201 13.77 8.59 -2.28
CA LYS A 201 12.54 9.12 -1.66
C LYS A 201 11.49 8.03 -1.45
N LEU A 202 11.30 7.17 -2.44
CA LEU A 202 10.39 6.03 -2.32
C LEU A 202 10.87 5.02 -1.26
N TRP A 203 12.17 4.71 -1.21
CA TRP A 203 12.73 3.85 -0.17
C TRP A 203 12.48 4.43 1.22
N ARG A 204 12.74 5.74 1.44
CA ARG A 204 12.43 6.41 2.71
C ARG A 204 10.95 6.33 3.07
N ALA A 205 10.06 6.53 2.08
CA ALA A 205 8.62 6.39 2.27
C ALA A 205 8.24 5.01 2.82
N LEU A 206 8.78 3.95 2.20
CA LEU A 206 8.53 2.57 2.61
C LEU A 206 9.20 2.21 3.94
N ALA A 207 10.41 2.72 4.20
CA ALA A 207 11.11 2.51 5.45
C ALA A 207 10.34 3.12 6.64
N MET A 208 9.81 4.34 6.50
CA MET A 208 8.95 4.93 7.53
C MET A 208 7.67 4.12 7.73
N LEU A 209 7.04 3.63 6.66
CA LEU A 209 5.85 2.79 6.77
C LEU A 209 6.16 1.53 7.60
N LEU A 210 7.33 0.92 7.40
CA LEU A 210 7.71 -0.30 8.09
C LEU A 210 8.07 -0.08 9.55
N GLN A 211 8.94 0.87 9.82
CA GLN A 211 9.28 1.21 11.20
C GLN A 211 8.02 1.69 11.94
N GLY A 212 7.20 2.53 11.31
CA GLY A 212 5.93 2.97 11.87
C GLY A 212 4.94 1.83 12.14
N SER A 213 4.90 0.81 11.26
CA SER A 213 4.06 -0.39 11.48
C SER A 213 4.47 -1.18 12.72
N GLN A 214 5.78 -1.29 12.96
CA GLN A 214 6.34 -1.96 14.14
C GLN A 214 6.06 -1.15 15.40
N THR A 215 6.40 0.14 15.40
CA THR A 215 6.23 1.04 16.55
C THR A 215 4.77 1.14 16.98
N LEU A 216 3.84 1.20 16.03
CA LEU A 216 2.40 1.32 16.31
C LEU A 216 1.71 -0.04 16.48
N SER A 217 2.42 -1.16 16.33
CA SER A 217 1.83 -2.50 16.28
C SER A 217 0.62 -2.58 15.31
N ALA A 218 0.72 -1.89 14.17
CA ALA A 218 -0.35 -1.74 13.19
C ALA A 218 0.09 -2.31 11.84
N SER A 219 -0.82 -2.99 11.12
CA SER A 219 -0.49 -3.55 9.79
C SER A 219 -0.10 -2.44 8.80
N PRO A 220 0.96 -2.62 7.98
CA PRO A 220 1.30 -1.71 6.89
C PRO A 220 0.13 -1.44 5.93
N CYS A 221 -0.77 -2.42 5.74
CA CYS A 221 -1.99 -2.26 4.94
C CYS A 221 -2.89 -1.17 5.49
N LEU A 222 -3.10 -1.19 6.81
CA LEU A 222 -3.99 -0.26 7.51
C LEU A 222 -3.43 1.17 7.44
N LEU A 223 -2.12 1.32 7.65
CA LEU A 223 -1.43 2.61 7.55
C LEU A 223 -1.49 3.17 6.11
N MET A 224 -1.31 2.31 5.09
CA MET A 224 -1.45 2.69 3.68
C MET A 224 -2.89 3.06 3.31
N ALA A 225 -3.89 2.36 3.85
CA ALA A 225 -5.30 2.68 3.64
C ALA A 225 -5.64 4.06 4.22
N ARG A 226 -5.17 4.35 5.44
CA ARG A 226 -5.29 5.67 6.08
C ARG A 226 -4.58 6.75 5.28
N ALA A 227 -3.36 6.47 4.81
CA ALA A 227 -2.59 7.38 3.97
C ALA A 227 -3.38 7.74 2.71
N ARG A 228 -3.93 6.74 2.03
CA ARG A 228 -4.76 6.95 0.84
C ARG A 228 -6.00 7.80 1.15
N ALA A 229 -6.74 7.48 2.21
CA ALA A 229 -7.91 8.26 2.62
C ALA A 229 -7.54 9.73 2.87
N LYS A 230 -6.39 9.98 3.51
CA LYS A 230 -5.88 11.32 3.75
C LYS A 230 -5.45 12.05 2.47
N ALA A 231 -4.81 11.34 1.54
CA ALA A 231 -4.46 11.90 0.24
C ALA A 231 -5.71 12.29 -0.58
N GLU A 232 -6.80 11.53 -0.45
CA GLU A 232 -8.10 11.82 -1.04
C GLU A 232 -8.77 13.03 -0.35
N GLN A 233 -8.69 13.15 0.98
CA GLN A 233 -9.15 14.33 1.72
C GLN A 233 -8.46 15.62 1.28
N ARG A 234 -7.16 15.59 0.95
CA ARG A 234 -6.47 16.79 0.42
C ARG A 234 -6.96 17.26 -0.95
N LEU A 235 -7.67 16.40 -1.68
CA LEU A 235 -8.35 16.80 -2.91
C LEU A 235 -9.68 17.48 -2.62
N ALA A 236 -10.15 17.46 -1.36
CA ALA A 236 -11.28 18.27 -0.91
C ALA A 236 -10.85 19.73 -0.74
N PRO A 237 -11.75 20.69 -0.96
CA PRO A 237 -11.45 22.11 -0.79
C PRO A 237 -11.17 22.44 0.69
N PHE A 238 -10.35 23.46 0.93
CA PHE A 238 -9.95 23.91 2.27
C PHE A 238 -11.12 24.51 3.10
N LEU A 239 -12.15 25.08 2.43
CA LEU A 239 -13.24 25.83 3.05
C LEU A 239 -14.64 25.45 2.52
N ILE A 240 -14.93 24.16 2.29
CA ILE A 240 -16.29 23.70 1.95
C ILE A 240 -16.59 22.38 2.64
#